data_AF-A0A523E824-F1
#
_entry.id   AF-A0A523E824-F1
#
_cell.length_a   1.000
_cell.length_b   1.000
_cell.length_c   1.000
_cell.angle_alpha   90.00
_cell.angle_beta   90.00
_cell.angle_gamma   90.00
#
_symmetry.space_group_name_H-M   'P 1'
#
loop_
_entity.id
_entity.type
_entity.pdbx_description
1 polymer ?
#
loop_
_entity_poly.entity_id
_entity_poly.type
_entity_poly.pdbx_seq_one_letter_code
_entity_poly.pdbx_strand_id
1 'polypeptide(L)'
;MRRNFYRSTVSRLTSVAPSPRADRDVVAFEDLGGEAETLPTSVIMLGYEFWHERFGGNPNVLGQLVELDYQPYQIVGVTPPGFHALLPGEGDFRTTVDLWTLSRMRFETMSRDAVFLRVVGRLKPTVSLSEAQAEASLFADRQQERFPLHREAGFDVSVR
;
A
#
# COMPACT_ATOMS: atom_id res chain seq x y z
N MET A 1 8.01 -22.54 5.49
CA MET A 1 8.67 -21.24 5.23
C MET A 1 7.58 -20.17 5.35
N ARG A 2 7.63 -19.28 6.34
CA ARG A 2 6.63 -18.22 6.52
C ARG A 2 6.88 -17.14 5.47
N ARG A 3 5.87 -16.77 4.68
CA ARG A 3 5.93 -15.70 3.67
C ARG A 3 5.14 -14.50 4.17
N ASN A 4 5.66 -13.30 3.94
CA ASN A 4 4.99 -12.07 4.33
C ASN A 4 4.22 -11.51 3.13
N PHE A 5 2.90 -11.61 3.19
CA PHE A 5 1.99 -11.05 2.20
C PHE A 5 1.46 -9.70 2.67
N TYR A 6 1.49 -8.70 1.79
CA TYR A 6 0.85 -7.43 2.08
C TYR A 6 -0.14 -7.05 0.97
N ARG A 7 -1.33 -6.62 1.40
CA ARG A 7 -2.38 -6.09 0.53
C ARG A 7 -2.52 -4.60 0.80
N SER A 8 -2.31 -3.79 -0.23
CA SER A 8 -2.42 -2.33 -0.15
C SER A 8 -3.53 -1.82 -1.05
N THR A 9 -4.29 -0.83 -0.60
CA THR A 9 -5.13 0.00 -1.47
C THR A 9 -4.27 1.09 -2.07
N VAL A 10 -4.26 1.25 -3.39
CA VAL A 10 -3.52 2.33 -4.04
C VAL A 10 -4.47 3.50 -4.26
N SER A 11 -4.14 4.67 -3.72
CA SER A 11 -4.65 5.96 -4.20
C SER A 11 -3.46 6.90 -4.32
N ARG A 12 -3.16 7.30 -5.57
CA ARG A 12 -2.07 8.18 -6.05
C ARG A 12 -0.72 8.13 -5.32
N LEU A 13 0.29 7.56 -6.00
CA LEU A 13 1.71 7.84 -5.78
C LEU A 13 2.21 8.80 -6.87
N THR A 14 2.32 10.09 -6.59
CA THR A 14 2.99 11.04 -7.51
C THR A 14 4.50 10.99 -7.27
N SER A 15 5.25 10.57 -8.29
CA SER A 15 6.71 10.69 -8.33
C SER A 15 7.12 12.16 -8.51
N VAL A 16 8.22 12.55 -7.85
CA VAL A 16 8.91 13.80 -8.12
C VAL A 16 9.72 13.62 -9.41
N ALA A 17 9.68 14.62 -10.30
CA ALA A 17 10.22 14.56 -11.66
C ALA A 17 11.72 14.17 -11.72
N PRO A 18 12.14 13.44 -12.78
CA PRO A 18 13.53 13.02 -12.98
C PRO A 18 14.41 14.14 -13.54
N SER A 19 15.63 14.28 -13.02
CA SER A 19 16.72 14.98 -13.73
C SER A 19 17.11 14.22 -15.00
N PRO A 20 17.52 14.93 -16.08
CA PRO A 20 17.79 14.32 -17.37
C PRO A 20 19.26 13.90 -17.43
N ARG A 21 19.57 12.67 -17.03
CA ARG A 21 20.73 11.89 -17.52
C ARG A 21 20.69 10.48 -16.91
N ALA A 22 20.75 9.50 -17.81
CA ALA A 22 20.91 8.05 -17.60
C ALA A 22 19.65 7.27 -17.13
N ASP A 23 19.17 6.45 -18.06
CA ASP A 23 18.63 5.09 -17.90
C ASP A 23 17.45 4.92 -16.92
N ARG A 24 16.25 5.07 -17.48
CA ARG A 24 14.97 5.09 -16.77
C ARG A 24 14.45 3.68 -16.47
N ASP A 25 14.74 3.19 -15.27
CA ASP A 25 13.95 2.16 -14.59
C ASP A 25 13.11 2.82 -13.48
N VAL A 26 11.94 3.36 -13.83
CA VAL A 26 10.85 3.63 -12.87
C VAL A 26 9.53 3.55 -13.63
N VAL A 27 8.77 2.47 -13.43
CA VAL A 27 7.35 2.43 -13.82
C VAL A 27 6.56 3.08 -12.68
N ALA A 28 6.03 4.27 -12.94
CA ALA A 28 5.12 4.95 -12.05
C ALA A 28 3.76 4.23 -12.08
N PHE A 29 3.21 3.92 -10.91
CA PHE A 29 1.84 3.43 -10.80
C PHE A 29 0.89 4.62 -10.71
N GLU A 30 0.20 4.91 -11.81
CA GLU A 30 -0.87 5.89 -11.86
C GLU A 30 -2.14 5.37 -11.16
N ASP A 31 -2.89 6.32 -10.61
CA ASP A 31 -4.25 6.10 -10.10
C ASP A 31 -5.16 5.82 -11.30
N LEU A 32 -5.60 4.58 -11.41
CA LEU A 32 -6.56 4.17 -12.42
C LEU A 32 -7.95 4.61 -11.98
N GLY A 33 -8.16 5.93 -12.02
CA GLY A 33 -9.46 6.59 -11.89
C GLY A 33 -10.35 6.37 -13.12
N GLY A 34 -10.39 5.14 -13.62
CA GLY A 34 -11.25 4.70 -14.71
C GLY A 34 -12.08 3.52 -14.25
N GLU A 35 -13.31 3.42 -14.77
CA GLU A 35 -14.22 2.30 -14.54
C GLU A 35 -13.45 0.96 -14.55
N ALA A 36 -13.82 0.08 -13.63
CA ALA A 36 -13.11 -1.15 -13.24
C ALA A 36 -13.00 -2.24 -14.33
N GLU A 37 -12.93 -1.88 -15.61
CA GLU A 37 -12.76 -2.78 -16.73
C GLU A 37 -11.37 -2.57 -17.35
N THR A 38 -10.60 -3.65 -17.40
CA THR A 38 -9.36 -3.87 -18.18
C THR A 38 -7.98 -3.68 -17.53
N LEU A 39 -7.87 -3.71 -16.20
CA LEU A 39 -6.64 -4.28 -15.63
C LEU A 39 -6.71 -5.82 -15.65
N PRO A 40 -5.65 -6.55 -16.03
CA PRO A 40 -5.57 -7.97 -15.73
C PRO A 40 -5.81 -8.12 -14.22
N THR A 41 -6.85 -8.89 -13.91
CA THR A 41 -7.65 -8.82 -12.68
C THR A 41 -6.83 -9.15 -11.42
N SER A 42 -5.61 -9.65 -11.57
CA SER A 42 -4.68 -10.08 -10.53
C SER A 42 -3.25 -9.69 -10.94
N VAL A 43 -2.74 -8.59 -10.38
CA VAL A 43 -1.35 -8.14 -10.58
C VAL A 43 -0.56 -8.22 -9.30
N ILE A 44 0.75 -8.47 -9.43
CA ILE A 44 1.67 -8.59 -8.31
C ILE A 44 2.95 -7.80 -8.59
N MET A 45 3.49 -7.19 -7.55
CA MET A 45 4.83 -6.62 -7.56
C MET A 45 5.71 -7.39 -6.58
N LEU A 46 6.91 -7.74 -7.01
CA LEU A 46 7.86 -8.50 -6.21
C LEU A 46 8.68 -7.54 -5.35
N GLY A 47 8.96 -7.91 -4.10
CA GLY A 47 10.01 -7.24 -3.36
C GLY A 47 11.38 -7.56 -3.98
N TYR A 48 12.21 -6.54 -4.22
CA TYR A 48 13.58 -6.57 -3.68
C TYR A 48 14.34 -7.90 -3.69
N GLU A 49 14.62 -8.28 -2.45
CA GLU A 49 15.27 -9.50 -2.04
C GLU A 49 14.56 -10.75 -2.55
N PHE A 50 13.22 -10.78 -2.56
CA PHE A 50 12.46 -11.93 -3.04
C PHE A 50 12.67 -12.20 -4.54
N TRP A 51 12.66 -11.14 -5.35
CA TRP A 51 12.97 -11.23 -6.77
C TRP A 51 14.40 -11.73 -6.98
N HIS A 52 15.36 -11.19 -6.23
CA HIS A 52 16.75 -11.60 -6.33
C HIS A 52 16.96 -13.07 -5.92
N GLU A 53 16.37 -13.51 -4.80
CA GLU A 53 16.48 -14.88 -4.29
C GLU A 53 15.77 -15.91 -5.16
N ARG A 54 14.59 -15.58 -5.71
CA ARG A 54 13.74 -16.56 -6.43
C ARG A 54 13.89 -16.54 -7.93
N PHE A 55 14.19 -15.39 -8.49
CA PHE A 55 14.30 -15.19 -9.93
C PHE A 55 15.74 -14.85 -10.35
N GLY A 56 16.70 -14.88 -9.42
CA GLY A 56 18.12 -14.66 -9.70
C GLY A 56 18.43 -13.24 -10.20
N GLY A 57 17.58 -12.27 -9.88
CA GLY A 57 17.72 -10.91 -10.41
C GLY A 57 17.41 -10.80 -11.91
N ASN A 58 16.62 -11.73 -12.48
CA ASN A 58 16.28 -11.72 -13.90
C ASN A 58 15.36 -10.52 -14.25
N PRO A 59 15.78 -9.56 -15.09
CA PRO A 59 14.95 -8.41 -15.47
C PRO A 59 13.76 -8.80 -16.36
N ASN A 60 13.78 -9.98 -16.98
CA ASN A 60 12.73 -10.45 -17.89
C ASN A 60 11.52 -11.08 -17.16
N VAL A 61 11.39 -10.88 -15.84
CA VAL A 61 10.25 -11.37 -15.05
C VAL A 61 8.97 -10.56 -15.28
N LEU A 62 9.09 -9.32 -15.75
CA LEU A 62 7.94 -8.46 -16.01
C LEU A 62 7.03 -9.07 -17.07
N GLY A 63 5.72 -9.03 -16.85
CA GLY A 63 4.70 -9.61 -17.71
C GLY A 63 4.50 -11.12 -17.54
N GLN A 64 5.38 -11.82 -16.82
CA GLN A 64 5.22 -13.25 -16.55
C GLN A 64 4.09 -13.50 -15.54
N LEU A 65 3.51 -14.70 -15.61
CA LEU A 65 2.49 -15.15 -14.66
C LEU A 65 3.14 -15.98 -13.54
N VAL A 66 2.72 -15.71 -12.32
CA VAL A 66 3.02 -16.53 -11.13
C VAL A 66 1.71 -17.00 -10.50
N GLU A 67 1.73 -18.19 -9.92
CA GLU A 67 0.58 -18.70 -9.19
C GLU A 67 0.66 -18.31 -7.71
N LEU A 68 -0.39 -17.66 -7.21
CA LEU A 68 -0.58 -17.36 -5.80
C LEU A 68 -1.98 -17.81 -5.39
N ASP A 69 -2.07 -18.68 -4.38
CA ASP A 69 -3.33 -19.26 -3.90
C ASP A 69 -4.17 -19.88 -5.04
N TYR A 70 -3.52 -20.62 -5.94
CA TYR A 70 -4.14 -21.25 -7.12
C TYR A 70 -4.75 -20.25 -8.11
N GLN A 71 -4.33 -18.99 -8.07
CA GLN A 71 -4.76 -17.95 -9.00
C GLN A 71 -3.56 -17.36 -9.73
N PRO A 72 -3.65 -17.12 -11.05
CA PRO A 72 -2.58 -16.48 -11.79
C PRO A 72 -2.51 -14.99 -11.46
N TYR A 73 -1.30 -14.51 -11.20
CA TYR A 73 -0.98 -13.09 -11.04
C TYR A 73 0.10 -12.69 -12.05
N GLN A 74 -0.10 -11.57 -12.74
CA GLN A 74 0.92 -11.01 -13.61
C GLN A 74 1.91 -10.17 -12.83
N ILE A 75 3.21 -10.42 -13.00
CA ILE A 75 4.27 -9.59 -12.44
C ILE A 75 4.31 -8.26 -13.20
N VAL A 76 4.02 -7.16 -12.53
CA VAL A 76 4.02 -5.81 -13.14
C VAL A 76 5.16 -4.93 -12.66
N GLY A 77 5.94 -5.38 -11.68
CA GLY A 77 7.05 -4.61 -11.15
C GLY A 77 7.87 -5.35 -10.10
N VAL A 78 9.01 -4.76 -9.77
CA VAL A 78 9.86 -5.13 -8.64
C VAL A 78 10.10 -3.85 -7.83
N THR A 79 10.01 -3.91 -6.51
CA THR A 79 10.34 -2.76 -5.66
C THR A 79 11.83 -2.42 -5.78
N PRO A 80 12.26 -1.18 -5.48
CA PRO A 80 13.67 -0.86 -5.36
C PRO A 80 14.36 -1.63 -4.22
N PRO A 81 15.70 -1.78 -4.26
CA PRO A 81 16.49 -2.26 -3.13
C PRO A 81 16.22 -1.41 -1.88
N GLY A 82 16.10 -2.05 -0.71
CA GLY A 82 15.85 -1.35 0.56
C GLY A 82 14.49 -0.67 0.66
N PHE A 83 13.54 -0.99 -0.23
CA PHE A 83 12.16 -0.56 -0.09
C PHE A 83 11.51 -1.27 1.10
N HIS A 84 10.95 -0.49 2.02
CA HIS A 84 10.27 -1.01 3.20
C HIS A 84 8.86 -0.46 3.28
N ALA A 85 7.92 -1.34 3.65
CA ALA A 85 6.57 -0.95 3.93
C ALA A 85 6.53 -0.13 5.22
N LEU A 86 5.82 1.01 5.22
CA LEU A 86 5.53 1.79 6.42
C LEU A 86 4.44 1.10 7.25
N LEU A 87 4.77 -0.06 7.80
CA LEU A 87 3.87 -0.85 8.65
C LEU A 87 4.20 -0.58 10.12
N PRO A 88 3.27 0.01 10.89
CA PRO A 88 3.48 0.18 12.32
C PRO A 88 3.44 -1.18 13.06
N GLY A 89 4.53 -1.49 13.76
CA GLY A 89 4.71 -2.62 14.69
C GLY A 89 5.74 -2.27 15.77
N GLU A 90 5.73 -2.96 16.91
CA GLU A 90 6.74 -2.76 17.96
C GLU A 90 8.10 -3.29 17.49
N GLY A 91 9.09 -2.39 17.39
CA GLY A 91 10.46 -2.70 16.93
C GLY A 91 10.65 -2.44 15.43
N ASP A 92 11.59 -1.55 15.12
CA ASP A 92 12.07 -1.16 13.78
C ASP A 92 11.08 -1.29 12.61
N PHE A 93 10.55 -0.16 12.15
CA PHE A 93 9.58 0.03 11.05
C PHE A 93 10.08 -0.40 9.65
N ARG A 94 10.60 -1.63 9.50
CA ARG A 94 11.21 -2.11 8.25
C ARG A 94 10.85 -3.57 8.02
N THR A 95 9.59 -3.84 7.67
CA THR A 95 9.23 -5.16 7.14
C THR A 95 9.49 -5.15 5.63
N THR A 96 10.46 -5.96 5.20
CA THR A 96 10.55 -6.36 3.80
C THR A 96 9.30 -7.18 3.47
N VAL A 97 8.68 -6.83 2.35
CA VAL A 97 7.49 -7.50 1.85
C VAL A 97 7.88 -8.21 0.57
N ASP A 98 7.69 -9.52 0.55
CA ASP A 98 8.08 -10.36 -0.58
C ASP A 98 7.18 -10.10 -1.79
N LEU A 99 5.89 -9.91 -1.53
CA LEU A 99 4.83 -9.88 -2.54
C LEU A 99 3.80 -8.79 -2.21
N TRP A 100 3.62 -7.89 -3.15
CA TRP A 100 2.67 -6.79 -3.10
C TRP A 100 1.52 -7.07 -4.04
N THR A 101 0.30 -7.13 -3.51
CA THR A 101 -0.91 -7.29 -4.31
C THR A 101 -1.88 -6.15 -4.07
N LEU A 102 -2.67 -5.82 -5.10
CA LEU A 102 -3.72 -4.82 -4.96
C LEU A 102 -4.82 -5.34 -4.04
N SER A 103 -5.16 -4.55 -3.02
CA SER A 103 -6.33 -4.79 -2.20
C SER A 103 -7.59 -4.60 -3.04
N ARG A 104 -8.44 -5.62 -3.08
CA ARG A 104 -9.70 -5.62 -3.83
C ARG A 104 -10.91 -5.44 -2.91
N MET A 105 -10.69 -4.70 -1.83
CA MET A 105 -11.70 -4.41 -0.83
C MET A 105 -12.81 -3.55 -1.41
N ARG A 106 -14.06 -3.98 -1.23
CA ARG A 106 -15.26 -3.21 -1.56
C ARG A 106 -15.69 -2.41 -0.34
N PHE A 107 -15.09 -1.22 -0.19
CA PHE A 107 -15.29 -0.36 0.98
C PHE A 107 -16.75 0.03 1.21
N GLU A 108 -17.57 0.04 0.16
CA GLU A 108 -19.01 0.36 0.21
C GLU A 108 -19.80 -0.70 0.97
N THR A 109 -19.37 -1.95 0.89
CA THR A 109 -20.06 -3.12 1.46
C THR A 109 -19.36 -3.69 2.69
N MET A 110 -18.15 -3.23 2.99
CA MET A 110 -17.41 -3.68 4.17
C MET A 110 -18.01 -3.13 5.45
N SER A 111 -18.04 -3.98 6.50
CA SER A 111 -18.39 -3.52 7.83
C SER A 111 -17.42 -2.42 8.28
N ARG A 112 -17.96 -1.37 8.89
CA ARG A 112 -17.17 -0.29 9.47
C ARG A 112 -16.38 -0.73 10.71
N ASP A 113 -16.72 -1.89 11.25
CA ASP A 113 -16.04 -2.52 12.39
C ASP A 113 -14.78 -3.29 11.95
N ALA A 114 -14.43 -3.24 10.66
CA ALA A 114 -13.21 -3.85 10.10
C ALA A 114 -11.95 -3.06 10.52
N VAL A 115 -11.43 -3.36 11.72
CA VAL A 115 -10.29 -2.64 12.34
C VAL A 115 -8.89 -3.16 11.97
N PHE A 116 -8.71 -3.74 10.77
CA PHE A 116 -7.42 -4.32 10.36
C PHE A 116 -6.60 -3.42 9.42
N LEU A 117 -7.17 -2.28 8.99
CA LEU A 117 -6.49 -1.37 8.06
C LEU A 117 -5.45 -0.52 8.79
N ARG A 118 -4.29 -0.38 8.15
CA ARG A 118 -3.27 0.62 8.49
C ARG A 118 -3.27 1.67 7.40
N VAL A 119 -3.34 2.93 7.79
CA VAL A 119 -3.40 4.06 6.85
C VAL A 119 -2.10 4.83 6.95
N VAL A 120 -1.50 5.11 5.80
CA VAL A 120 -0.36 6.00 5.66
C VAL A 120 -0.79 7.15 4.76
N GLY A 121 -0.59 8.38 5.22
CA GLY A 121 -0.95 9.59 4.49
C GLY A 121 0.26 10.47 4.24
N ARG A 122 0.21 11.26 3.17
CA ARG A 122 1.20 12.31 2.91
C ARG A 122 0.61 13.66 3.29
N LEU A 123 1.27 14.36 4.20
CA LEU A 123 0.88 15.74 4.54
C LEU A 123 1.23 16.71 3.41
N LYS A 124 0.44 17.76 3.29
CA LYS A 124 0.81 18.92 2.46
C LYS A 124 2.08 19.55 3.05
N PRO A 125 2.99 20.10 2.23
CA PRO A 125 4.25 20.67 2.72
C PRO A 125 4.10 21.79 3.75
N THR A 126 2.95 22.47 3.75
CA THR A 126 2.65 23.62 4.63
C THR A 126 1.93 23.24 5.91
N VAL A 127 1.61 21.95 6.13
CA VAL A 127 0.83 21.49 7.27
C VAL A 127 1.77 20.87 8.29
N SER A 128 1.72 21.38 9.52
CA SER A 128 2.45 20.82 10.66
C SER A 128 1.81 19.53 11.17
N LEU A 129 2.60 18.70 11.87
CA LEU A 129 2.07 17.49 12.52
C LEU A 129 0.99 17.82 13.55
N SER A 130 1.11 18.93 14.27
CA SER A 130 0.09 19.38 15.24
C SER A 130 -1.23 19.74 14.58
N GLU A 131 -1.19 20.43 13.43
CA GLU A 131 -2.41 20.75 12.67
C GLU A 131 -3.05 19.48 12.10
N ALA A 132 -2.24 18.56 11.57
CA ALA A 132 -2.71 17.26 11.09
C ALA A 132 -3.36 16.44 12.22
N GLN A 133 -2.76 16.42 13.41
CA GLN A 133 -3.32 15.74 14.58
C GLN A 133 -4.64 16.38 15.02
N ALA A 134 -4.76 17.71 15.02
CA ALA A 134 -6.00 18.39 15.37
C ALA A 134 -7.14 18.03 14.40
N GLU A 135 -6.88 18.01 13.09
CA GLU A 135 -7.87 17.58 12.10
C GLU A 135 -8.24 16.09 12.26
N ALA A 136 -7.26 15.23 12.54
CA ALA A 136 -7.48 13.80 12.76
C ALA A 136 -8.34 13.52 14.00
N SER A 137 -8.12 14.26 15.10
CA SER A 137 -8.95 14.16 16.31
C SER A 137 -10.39 14.59 16.04
N LEU A 138 -10.60 15.72 15.34
CA LEU A 138 -11.96 16.14 14.94
C LEU A 138 -12.66 15.11 14.04
N PHE A 139 -11.90 14.39 13.20
CA PHE A 139 -12.45 13.29 12.42
C PHE A 139 -12.86 12.12 13.32
N ALA A 140 -12.03 11.74 14.28
CA ALA A 140 -12.31 10.66 15.22
C ALA A 140 -13.57 10.94 16.05
N ASP A 141 -13.71 12.16 16.59
CA ASP A 141 -14.89 12.59 17.35
C ASP A 141 -16.17 12.41 16.52
N ARG A 142 -16.17 12.89 15.26
CA ARG A 142 -17.30 12.71 14.35
C ARG A 142 -17.62 11.25 14.07
N GLN A 143 -16.61 10.37 14.04
CA GLN A 143 -16.87 8.93 13.88
C GLN A 143 -17.52 8.34 15.14
N GLN A 144 -17.07 8.73 16.33
CA GLN A 144 -17.64 8.27 17.59
C GLN A 144 -19.09 8.78 17.78
N GLU A 145 -19.42 9.98 17.33
CA GLU A 145 -20.79 10.49 17.32
C GLU A 145 -21.72 9.64 16.43
N ARG A 146 -21.23 9.31 15.23
CA ARG A 146 -22.00 8.63 14.19
C ARG A 146 -22.11 7.11 14.40
N PHE A 147 -21.12 6.47 15.01
CA PHE A 147 -21.03 5.02 15.14
C PHE A 147 -20.88 4.62 16.62
N PRO A 148 -21.92 4.06 17.26
CA PRO A 148 -21.89 3.68 18.68
C PRO A 148 -20.70 2.77 19.03
N LEU A 149 -20.37 1.80 18.18
CA LEU A 149 -19.22 0.91 18.37
C LEU A 149 -17.89 1.66 18.42
N HIS A 150 -17.72 2.74 17.65
CA HIS A 150 -16.49 3.55 17.71
C HIS A 150 -16.36 4.29 19.04
N ARG A 151 -17.47 4.77 19.59
CA ARG A 151 -17.50 5.41 20.91
C ARG A 151 -17.16 4.42 22.01
N GLU A 152 -17.79 3.24 21.99
CA GLU A 152 -17.54 2.17 22.97
C GLU A 152 -16.09 1.67 22.92
N ALA A 153 -15.51 1.58 21.71
CA ALA A 153 -14.13 1.16 21.51
C ALA A 153 -13.09 2.26 21.76
N GLY A 154 -13.50 3.51 22.02
CA GLY A 154 -12.58 4.64 22.17
C GLY A 154 -11.76 4.91 20.90
N PHE A 155 -12.40 4.85 19.73
CA PHE A 155 -11.75 5.03 18.44
C PHE A 155 -11.01 6.37 18.36
N ASP A 156 -9.71 6.33 18.09
CA ASP A 156 -8.86 7.52 17.94
C ASP A 156 -7.94 7.39 16.72
N VAL A 157 -7.47 8.52 16.22
CA VAL A 157 -6.49 8.61 15.13
C VAL A 157 -5.29 9.42 15.60
N SER A 158 -4.12 8.79 15.64
CA SER A 158 -2.85 9.46 15.95
C SER A 158 -1.98 9.63 14.71
N VAL A 159 -1.42 10.83 14.55
CA VAL A 159 -0.44 11.21 13.53
C VAL A 159 0.94 11.13 14.17
N ARG A 160 1.88 10.45 13.51
CA ARG A 160 3.24 10.17 14.03
C ARG A 160 4.28 10.38 12.94
#